data_AF-A0A251UKA4-F1
#
_entry.id   AF-A0A251UKA4-F1
#
_cell.length_a   1.000
_cell.length_b   1.000
_cell.length_c   1.000
_cell.angle_alpha   90.00
_cell.angle_beta   90.00
_cell.angle_gamma   90.00
#
_symmetry.space_group_name_H-M   'P 1'
#
loop_
_entity.id
_entity.type
_entity.pdbx_description
1 polymer ?
#
loop_
_entity_poly.entity_id
_entity_poly.type
_entity_poly.pdbx_seq_one_letter_code
_entity_poly.pdbx_strand_id
1 'polypeptide(L)'
;MKQRVLALKAGVFYDKVSNITIWGNHSTTQVPDFLNAKIHRIPVLEVIRGRKWLEEYFTQMVETRSGALIKKWGRSSAASTAISVVDAIRSLVTPTPEGDWFSTGVYTNGNPYGIA
;
A
#
# COMPACT_ATOMS: atom_id res chain seq x y z
N MET A 1 3.43 -5.04 -0.87
CA MET A 1 3.81 -4.40 -2.16
C MET A 1 3.92 -2.88 -2.03
N LYS A 2 2.84 -2.21 -1.59
CA LYS A 2 2.73 -0.78 -1.28
C LYS A 2 3.88 -0.21 -0.43
N GLN A 3 4.30 -0.92 0.62
CA GLN A 3 5.43 -0.55 1.47
C GLN A 3 6.76 -0.40 0.73
N ARG A 4 7.00 -1.20 -0.33
CA ARG A 4 8.29 -1.22 -1.01
C ARG A 4 8.59 0.08 -1.75
N VAL A 5 7.59 0.76 -2.30
CA VAL A 5 7.81 2.00 -3.07
C VAL A 5 8.27 3.12 -2.14
N LEU A 6 7.60 3.28 -1.00
CA LEU A 6 8.00 4.25 0.03
C LEU A 6 9.34 3.89 0.68
N ALA A 7 9.56 2.61 0.99
CA ALA A 7 10.81 2.13 1.56
C ALA A 7 12.01 2.44 0.65
N LEU A 8 11.89 2.14 -0.64
CA LEU A 8 12.92 2.45 -1.63
C LEU A 8 13.19 3.95 -1.73
N LYS A 9 12.14 4.79 -1.71
CA LYS A 9 12.31 6.24 -1.78
C LYS A 9 12.99 6.81 -0.55
N ALA A 10 12.68 6.29 0.63
CA ALA A 10 13.27 6.73 1.89
C ALA A 10 14.63 6.07 2.22
N GLY A 11 15.10 5.12 1.39
CA GLY A 11 16.36 4.43 1.62
C GLY A 11 16.34 3.49 2.84
N VAL A 12 15.17 2.98 3.20
CA VAL A 12 14.98 2.08 4.36
C VAL A 12 14.50 0.71 3.91
N PHE A 13 14.60 -0.28 4.80
CA PHE A 13 13.99 -1.59 4.54
C PHE A 13 12.46 -1.52 4.71
N TYR A 14 11.72 -2.37 4.00
CA TYR A 14 10.25 -2.27 3.95
C TYR A 14 9.55 -2.60 5.27
N ASP A 15 10.24 -3.26 6.20
CA ASP A 15 9.77 -3.53 7.56
C ASP A 15 9.68 -2.24 8.42
N LYS A 16 10.29 -1.14 7.96
CA LYS A 16 10.21 0.17 8.62
C LYS A 16 9.00 0.97 8.20
N VAL A 17 8.19 0.45 7.27
CA VAL A 17 7.03 1.15 6.71
C VAL A 17 5.73 0.52 7.18
N SER A 18 4.89 1.31 7.85
CA SER A 18 3.61 0.88 8.46
C SER A 18 2.47 1.80 8.04
N ASN A 19 1.24 1.46 8.44
CA ASN A 19 0.05 2.31 8.30
C ASN A 19 -0.32 2.69 6.85
N ILE A 20 0.09 1.89 5.86
CA ILE A 20 -0.29 2.15 4.47
C ILE A 20 -1.69 1.63 4.21
N THR A 21 -2.57 2.52 3.77
CA THR A 21 -3.92 2.17 3.30
C THR A 21 -4.01 2.26 1.78
N ILE A 22 -4.73 1.31 1.17
CA ILE A 22 -5.23 1.43 -0.19
C ILE A 22 -6.74 1.61 -0.08
N TRP A 23 -7.26 2.72 -0.58
CA TRP A 23 -8.70 3.01 -0.59
C TRP A 23 -9.30 2.75 -1.97
N GLY A 24 -10.61 2.49 -1.98
CA GLY A 24 -11.40 2.38 -3.19
C GLY A 24 -11.32 1.01 -3.86
N ASN A 25 -11.44 1.00 -5.19
CA ASN A 25 -11.51 -0.21 -5.99
C ASN A 25 -10.11 -0.75 -6.32
N HIS A 26 -9.96 -2.06 -6.48
CA HIS A 26 -8.73 -2.67 -6.98
C HIS A 26 -8.58 -2.45 -8.50
N SER A 27 -8.21 -1.22 -8.87
CA SER A 27 -8.07 -0.75 -10.26
C SER A 27 -7.06 0.41 -10.32
N THR A 28 -7.00 1.10 -11.48
CA THR A 28 -6.25 2.36 -11.64
C THR A 28 -6.90 3.56 -10.93
N THR A 29 -8.00 3.36 -10.22
CA THR A 29 -8.65 4.40 -9.40
C THR A 29 -8.47 4.16 -7.91
N GLN A 30 -7.65 3.17 -7.52
CA GLN A 30 -7.28 2.97 -6.13
C GLN A 30 -6.49 4.17 -5.61
N VAL A 31 -6.60 4.47 -4.31
CA VAL A 31 -5.86 5.59 -3.71
C VAL A 31 -4.84 5.04 -2.71
N PRO A 32 -3.54 5.01 -3.06
CA PRO A 32 -2.47 4.72 -2.13
C PRO A 32 -2.28 5.90 -1.16
N ASP A 33 -2.74 5.73 0.07
CA ASP A 33 -2.73 6.77 1.09
C ASP A 33 -1.33 6.94 1.70
N PHE A 34 -0.63 7.99 1.27
CA PHE A 34 0.65 8.38 1.85
C PHE A 34 0.51 9.36 3.03
N LEU A 35 -0.68 9.93 3.25
CA LEU A 35 -0.89 10.91 4.33
C LEU A 35 -0.87 10.23 5.70
N ASN A 36 -1.50 9.06 5.80
CA ASN A 36 -1.54 8.28 7.03
C ASN A 36 -0.39 7.27 7.16
N ALA A 37 0.35 7.04 6.08
CA ALA A 37 1.49 6.13 6.07
C ALA A 37 2.64 6.64 6.94
N LYS A 38 3.39 5.70 7.54
CA LYS A 38 4.51 6.00 8.43
C LYS A 38 5.78 5.28 8.01
N ILE A 39 6.91 5.92 8.24
CA ILE A 39 8.26 5.34 8.11
C ILE A 39 8.96 5.56 9.45
N HIS A 40 9.48 4.49 10.07
CA HIS A 40 10.01 4.55 11.44
C HIS A 40 9.02 5.17 12.45
N ARG A 41 7.71 4.89 12.29
CA ARG A 41 6.61 5.45 13.10
C ARG A 41 6.42 6.97 12.96
N ILE A 42 7.15 7.63 12.05
CA ILE A 42 7.04 9.05 11.74
C ILE A 42 6.20 9.21 10.46
N PRO A 43 5.33 10.22 10.33
CA PRO A 43 4.57 10.47 9.10
C PRO A 43 5.47 10.53 7.86
N VAL A 44 5.04 9.89 6.77
CA VAL A 44 5.80 9.87 5.50
C VAL A 44 6.15 11.26 5.00
N LEU A 45 5.28 12.25 5.23
CA LEU A 45 5.50 13.64 4.83
C LEU A 45 6.72 14.31 5.51
N GLU A 46 7.11 13.83 6.69
CA GLU A 46 8.29 14.36 7.40
C GLU A 46 9.58 13.67 6.93
N VAL A 47 9.48 12.43 6.45
CA VAL A 47 10.62 11.64 5.96
C VAL A 47 10.91 11.91 4.48
N ILE A 48 9.87 11.99 3.65
CA ILE A 48 9.96 12.23 2.20
C ILE A 48 9.49 13.66 1.92
N ARG A 49 10.43 14.61 1.88
CA ARG A 49 10.15 16.05 1.70
C ARG A 49 9.55 16.43 0.33
N GLY A 50 9.52 15.50 -0.63
CA GLY A 50 9.00 15.74 -1.98
C GLY A 50 7.52 15.41 -2.10
N ARG A 51 6.62 16.30 -1.67
CA ARG A 51 5.16 16.09 -1.79
C ARG A 51 4.70 15.80 -3.22
N LYS A 52 5.23 16.52 -4.20
CA LYS A 52 4.97 16.28 -5.63
C LYS A 52 5.31 14.85 -6.05
N TRP A 53 6.36 14.27 -5.49
CA TRP A 53 6.71 12.88 -5.75
C TRP A 53 5.67 11.89 -5.19
N LEU A 54 5.10 12.19 -4.02
CA LEU A 54 4.05 11.37 -3.42
C LEU A 54 2.73 11.46 -4.19
N GLU A 55 2.37 12.65 -4.67
CA GLU A 55 1.11 12.86 -5.41
C GLU A 55 1.17 12.30 -6.83
N GLU A 56 2.25 12.59 -7.57
CA GLU A 56 2.32 12.26 -9.01
C GLU A 56 2.97 10.89 -9.26
N TYR A 57 4.03 10.54 -8.53
CA TYR A 57 4.85 9.38 -8.87
C TYR A 57 4.50 8.15 -8.02
N PHE A 58 4.29 8.32 -6.71
CA PHE A 58 4.00 7.19 -5.82
C PHE A 58 2.69 6.50 -6.22
N THR A 59 1.61 7.27 -6.40
CA THR A 59 0.31 6.78 -6.86
C THR A 59 0.45 6.01 -8.17
N GLN A 60 1.06 6.64 -9.18
CA GLN A 60 1.26 6.03 -10.50
C GLN A 60 2.12 4.75 -10.46
N MET A 61 3.16 4.72 -9.62
CA MET A 61 4.01 3.52 -9.47
C MET A 61 3.27 2.35 -8.84
N VAL A 62 2.34 2.61 -7.92
CA VAL A 62 1.53 1.56 -7.30
C VAL A 62 0.50 1.02 -8.30
N GLU A 63 -0.16 1.89 -9.06
CA GLU A 63 -1.14 1.53 -10.08
C GLU A 63 -0.54 0.74 -11.26
N THR A 64 0.57 1.22 -11.83
CA THR A 64 1.12 0.68 -13.08
C THR A 64 2.03 -0.54 -12.90
N ARG A 65 2.29 -0.95 -11.65
CA ARG A 65 3.27 -2.00 -11.36
C ARG A 65 2.94 -3.34 -12.01
N SER A 66 1.68 -3.76 -12.01
CA SER A 66 1.28 -5.05 -12.59
C SER A 66 1.62 -5.09 -14.08
N GLY A 67 1.37 -3.99 -14.80
CA GLY A 67 1.77 -3.83 -16.20
C GLY A 67 3.29 -3.82 -16.39
N ALA A 68 4.03 -3.13 -15.51
CA ALA A 68 5.49 -3.11 -15.55
C ALA A 68 6.11 -4.51 -15.32
N LEU A 69 5.53 -5.32 -14.43
CA LEU A 69 5.96 -6.70 -14.21
C LEU A 69 5.66 -7.59 -15.41
N ILE A 70 4.46 -7.49 -16.00
CA ILE A 70 4.12 -8.26 -17.21
C ILE A 70 5.07 -7.91 -18.36
N LYS A 71 5.34 -6.62 -18.59
CA LYS A 71 6.28 -6.16 -19.62
C LYS A 71 7.70 -6.70 -19.41
N LYS A 72 8.15 -6.79 -18.15
CA LYS A 72 9.51 -7.26 -17.83
C LYS A 72 9.65 -8.78 -17.87
N TRP A 73 8.65 -9.51 -17.40
CA TRP A 73 8.75 -10.97 -17.18
C TRP A 73 8.02 -11.80 -18.23
N GLY A 74 7.19 -11.18 -19.08
CA GLY A 74 6.34 -11.87 -20.06
C GLY A 74 5.25 -12.73 -19.44
N ARG A 75 5.06 -12.67 -18.12
CA ARG A 75 4.12 -13.49 -17.35
C ARG A 75 3.49 -12.70 -16.22
N SER A 76 2.38 -13.22 -15.71
CA SER A 76 1.64 -12.60 -14.60
C SER A 76 2.44 -12.59 -13.30
N SER A 77 2.04 -11.74 -12.36
CA SER A 77 2.64 -11.57 -11.04
C SER A 77 2.20 -12.65 -10.02
N ALA A 78 1.90 -13.86 -10.49
CA ALA A 78 1.23 -14.92 -9.72
C ALA A 78 1.87 -15.19 -8.36
N ALA A 79 3.19 -15.33 -8.29
CA ALA A 79 3.90 -15.60 -7.03
C ALA A 79 3.70 -14.48 -5.98
N SER A 80 3.79 -13.21 -6.41
CA SER A 80 3.57 -12.08 -5.50
C SER A 80 2.10 -11.92 -5.10
N THR A 81 1.17 -12.30 -5.98
CA THR A 81 -0.25 -12.33 -5.66
C THR A 81 -0.55 -13.40 -4.61
N ALA A 82 0.02 -14.61 -4.77
CA ALA A 82 -0.13 -15.69 -3.80
C ALA A 82 0.36 -15.30 -2.39
N ILE A 83 1.52 -14.65 -2.31
CA ILE A 83 2.04 -14.11 -1.03
C ILE A 83 1.06 -13.09 -0.44
N SER A 84 0.53 -12.18 -1.26
CA SER A 84 -0.39 -11.14 -0.79
C SER A 84 -1.72 -11.72 -0.26
N VAL A 85 -2.21 -12.82 -0.84
CA VAL A 85 -3.39 -13.55 -0.34
C VAL A 85 -3.10 -14.18 1.01
N VAL A 86 -1.94 -14.83 1.17
CA VAL A 86 -1.52 -15.41 2.46
C VAL A 86 -1.41 -14.31 3.53
N ASP A 87 -0.80 -13.17 3.20
CA ASP A 87 -0.67 -12.03 4.12
C ASP A 87 -2.05 -11.46 4.51
N ALA A 88 -2.99 -11.40 3.58
CA ALA A 88 -4.35 -10.95 3.86
C ALA A 88 -5.07 -11.89 4.84
N ILE A 89 -5.00 -13.20 4.60
CA ILE A 89 -5.57 -14.20 5.51
C ILE A 89 -4.89 -14.12 6.88
N ARG A 90 -3.56 -14.03 6.93
CA ARG A 90 -2.81 -13.88 8.19
C ARG A 90 -3.25 -12.65 8.98
N SER A 91 -3.51 -11.54 8.30
CA SER A 91 -3.99 -10.30 8.93
C SER A 91 -5.39 -10.43 9.53
N LEU A 92 -6.21 -11.36 9.03
CA LEU A 92 -7.53 -11.65 9.58
C LEU A 92 -7.48 -12.61 10.79
N VAL A 93 -6.50 -13.51 10.83
CA VAL A 93 -6.40 -14.55 11.88
C VAL A 93 -5.34 -14.27 12.95
N THR A 94 -4.51 -13.25 12.75
CA THR A 94 -3.47 -12.83 13.70
C THR A 94 -3.84 -11.45 14.25
N PRO A 95 -3.72 -11.22 15.57
CA PRO A 95 -3.93 -9.88 16.12
C PRO A 95 -3.07 -8.84 15.41
N THR A 96 -3.71 -7.76 14.93
CA THR A 96 -3.01 -6.64 14.31
C THR A 96 -2.03 -6.02 15.30
N PRO A 97 -0.79 -5.73 14.89
CA PRO A 97 0.16 -5.01 15.74
C PRO A 97 -0.42 -3.68 16.24
N GLU A 98 -0.06 -3.31 17.46
CA GLU A 98 -0.55 -2.08 18.08
C GLU A 98 -0.25 -0.84 17.22
N GLY A 99 -1.29 -0.08 16.91
CA GLY A 99 -1.18 1.15 16.13
C GLY A 99 -0.94 0.95 14.63
N ASP A 100 -1.06 -0.27 14.10
CA ASP A 100 -1.00 -0.59 12.67
C ASP A 100 -2.34 -1.12 12.13
N TRP A 101 -2.43 -1.29 10.81
CA TRP A 101 -3.60 -1.83 10.12
C TRP A 101 -3.26 -2.45 8.77
N PHE A 102 -4.22 -3.16 8.18
CA PHE A 102 -4.13 -3.71 6.83
C PHE A 102 -5.29 -3.20 5.95
N SER A 103 -5.14 -3.32 4.63
CA SER A 103 -6.18 -2.89 3.68
C SER A 103 -6.93 -4.11 3.16
N THR A 104 -8.25 -4.04 3.16
CA THR A 104 -9.14 -5.06 2.60
C THR A 104 -10.38 -4.39 2.03
N GLY A 105 -10.85 -4.86 0.87
CA GLY A 105 -12.16 -4.46 0.34
C GLY A 105 -13.25 -5.14 1.14
N VAL A 106 -14.14 -4.37 1.76
CA VAL A 106 -15.21 -4.87 2.62
C VAL A 106 -16.52 -4.16 2.30
N TYR A 107 -17.61 -4.70 2.82
CA TYR A 107 -18.92 -4.08 2.70
C TYR A 107 -18.95 -2.71 3.42
N THR A 108 -19.48 -1.69 2.76
CA THR A 108 -19.37 -0.28 3.20
C THR A 108 -20.38 0.10 4.29
N ASN A 109 -21.47 -0.64 4.50
CA ASN A 109 -22.48 -0.27 5.48
C ASN A 109 -21.90 -0.07 6.89
N GLY A 110 -22.15 1.10 7.48
CA GLY A 110 -21.69 1.45 8.82
C GLY A 110 -20.27 2.00 8.90
N ASN A 111 -19.57 2.21 7.77
CA ASN A 111 -18.25 2.83 7.81
C ASN A 111 -18.32 4.30 8.29
N PRO A 112 -17.34 4.76 9.10
CA PRO A 112 -17.32 6.12 9.63
C PRO A 112 -16.75 7.15 8.64
N TYR A 113 -16.31 6.73 7.45
CA TYR A 113 -15.65 7.59 6.45
C TYR A 113 -16.63 8.23 5.45
N GLY A 114 -17.93 7.93 5.57
CA GLY A 114 -18.98 8.49 4.71
C GLY A 114 -18.97 7.97 3.26
N ILE A 115 -18.31 6.84 3.01
CA ILE A 115 -18.25 6.21 1.68
C ILE A 115 -19.49 5.31 1.51
N ALA A 116 -20.23 5.44 0.42
CA ALA A 116 -21.38 4.59 0.10
C ALA A 116 -20.98 3.50 -0.90
#